data_AF-A0A916WIT3-F1
#
_entry.id   AF-A0A916WIT3-F1
#
_cell.length_a   1.000
_cell.length_b   1.000
_cell.length_c   1.000
_cell.angle_alpha   90.00
_cell.angle_beta   90.00
_cell.angle_gamma   90.00
#
_symmetry.space_group_name_H-M   'P 1'
#
loop_
_entity.id
_entity.type
_entity.pdbx_description
1 polymer ?
#
loop_
_entity_poly.entity_id
_entity_poly.type
_entity_poly.pdbx_seq_one_letter_code
_entity_poly.pdbx_strand_id
1 'polypeptide(L)'
;MMDSDDVAERRRSELERHAAVLFCAAALTMAIICGSVIVSGWFAGVLVDRWERVFWAGSLLGGVMVSVFAAAALPSGSDARRAAVRITSLLRVGLLLFVVAPAVCIVALVGDFYKL
;
A
#
# COMPACT_ATOMS: atom_id res chain seq x y z
N MET A 1 32.29 -15.20 -19.31
CA MET A 1 32.41 -14.42 -18.06
C MET A 1 31.33 -13.36 -18.17
N MET A 2 30.24 -13.49 -17.42
CA MET A 2 29.09 -12.58 -17.54
C MET A 2 29.46 -11.28 -16.83
N ASP A 3 29.24 -10.14 -17.48
CA ASP A 3 29.64 -8.83 -16.98
C ASP A 3 28.85 -8.49 -15.71
N SER A 4 29.46 -7.78 -14.76
CA SER A 4 28.82 -7.48 -13.47
C SER A 4 27.57 -6.60 -13.64
N ASP A 5 27.56 -5.82 -14.72
CA ASP A 5 26.48 -4.93 -15.10
C ASP A 5 25.27 -5.73 -15.64
N ASP A 6 25.50 -6.79 -16.42
CA ASP A 6 24.42 -7.68 -16.92
C ASP A 6 23.65 -8.36 -15.78
N VAL A 7 24.36 -8.74 -14.71
CA VAL A 7 23.75 -9.36 -13.51
C VAL A 7 22.90 -8.35 -12.75
N ALA A 8 23.35 -7.10 -12.65
CA ALA A 8 22.61 -6.03 -11.99
C ALA A 8 21.36 -5.62 -12.79
N GLU A 9 21.46 -5.55 -14.11
CA GLU A 9 20.37 -5.21 -15.03
C GLU A 9 19.23 -6.25 -14.97
N ARG A 10 19.57 -7.55 -15.02
CA ARG A 10 18.58 -8.64 -14.87
C ARG A 10 17.86 -8.59 -13.52
N ARG A 11 18.62 -8.40 -12.45
CA ARG A 11 18.06 -8.37 -11.10
C ARG A 11 17.13 -7.17 -10.90
N ARG A 12 17.46 -6.04 -11.53
CA ARG A 12 16.59 -4.86 -11.60
C ARG A 12 15.29 -5.18 -12.34
N SER A 13 15.37 -5.76 -13.53
CA SER A 13 14.19 -6.14 -14.33
C SER A 13 13.24 -7.09 -13.58
N GLU A 14 13.78 -8.10 -12.90
CA GLU A 14 12.98 -9.02 -12.07
C GLU A 14 12.32 -8.30 -10.89
N LEU A 15 13.05 -7.41 -10.20
CA LEU A 15 12.51 -6.61 -9.10
C LEU A 15 11.41 -5.64 -9.55
N GLU A 16 11.59 -4.98 -10.71
CA GLU A 16 10.56 -4.11 -11.31
C GLU A 16 9.30 -4.90 -11.65
N ARG A 17 9.45 -6.12 -12.20
CA ARG A 17 8.32 -7.00 -12.54
C ARG A 17 7.59 -7.50 -11.30
N HIS A 18 8.31 -7.92 -10.27
CA HIS A 18 7.70 -8.28 -8.98
C HIS A 18 7.02 -7.09 -8.30
N ALA A 19 7.64 -5.90 -8.34
CA ALA A 19 7.04 -4.69 -7.80
C ALA A 19 5.75 -4.32 -8.54
N ALA A 20 5.71 -4.46 -9.87
CA ALA A 20 4.50 -4.23 -10.66
C ALA A 20 3.38 -5.23 -10.35
N VAL A 21 3.69 -6.51 -10.20
CA VAL A 21 2.70 -7.54 -9.82
C VAL A 21 2.17 -7.28 -8.42
N LEU A 22 3.05 -6.99 -7.46
CA LEU A 22 2.66 -6.64 -6.10
C LEU A 22 1.85 -5.36 -6.05
N PHE A 23 2.18 -4.35 -6.86
CA PHE A 23 1.40 -3.13 -6.98
C PHE A 23 0.00 -3.41 -7.50
N CYS A 24 -0.15 -4.15 -8.61
CA CYS A 24 -1.45 -4.49 -9.17
C CYS A 24 -2.30 -5.30 -8.18
N ALA A 25 -1.70 -6.31 -7.52
CA ALA A 25 -2.39 -7.12 -6.52
C ALA A 25 -2.82 -6.28 -5.31
N ALA A 26 -1.91 -5.48 -4.75
CA ALA A 26 -2.21 -4.61 -3.61
C ALA A 26 -3.25 -3.54 -3.94
N ALA A 27 -3.16 -2.92 -5.13
CA ALA A 27 -4.13 -1.94 -5.58
C ALA A 27 -5.52 -2.57 -5.77
N LEU A 28 -5.61 -3.78 -6.34
CA LEU A 28 -6.87 -4.50 -6.50
C LEU A 28 -7.47 -4.89 -5.15
N THR A 29 -6.68 -5.49 -4.26
CA THR A 29 -7.12 -5.86 -2.90
C THR A 29 -7.59 -4.62 -2.14
N MET A 30 -6.88 -3.50 -2.25
CA MET A 30 -7.27 -2.27 -1.57
C MET A 30 -8.51 -1.62 -2.19
N ALA A 31 -8.67 -1.67 -3.51
CA ALA A 31 -9.90 -1.23 -4.16
C ALA A 31 -11.11 -2.05 -3.71
N ILE A 32 -10.96 -3.37 -3.55
CA ILE A 32 -12.00 -4.25 -3.01
C ILE A 32 -12.31 -3.88 -1.56
N ILE A 33 -11.31 -3.78 -0.69
CA ILE A 33 -11.50 -3.45 0.73
C ILE A 33 -12.12 -2.07 0.91
N CYS A 34 -11.60 -1.04 0.23
CA CYS A 34 -12.15 0.32 0.27
C CYS A 34 -13.58 0.35 -0.28
N GLY A 35 -13.87 -0.37 -1.37
CA GLY A 35 -15.22 -0.49 -1.92
C GLY A 35 -16.19 -1.13 -0.92
N SER A 36 -15.80 -2.25 -0.29
CA SER A 36 -16.59 -2.92 0.74
C SER A 36 -16.83 -2.01 1.94
N VAL A 37 -15.80 -1.31 2.39
CA VAL A 37 -15.86 -0.34 3.50
C VAL A 37 -16.79 0.83 3.20
N ILE A 38 -16.68 1.45 2.02
CA ILE A 38 -17.52 2.60 1.63
C ILE A 38 -18.97 2.15 1.56
N VAL A 39 -19.23 0.97 0.98
CA VAL A 39 -20.58 0.40 0.93
C VAL A 39 -21.09 0.14 2.35
N SER A 40 -20.32 -0.52 3.21
CA SER A 40 -20.72 -0.79 4.59
C SER A 40 -20.92 0.47 5.44
N GLY A 41 -20.04 1.46 5.32
CA GLY A 41 -20.12 2.74 6.04
C GLY A 41 -21.26 3.64 5.54
N TRP A 42 -21.53 3.63 4.23
CA TRP A 42 -22.66 4.34 3.63
C TRP A 42 -24.01 3.76 4.08
N PHE A 43 -24.11 2.43 4.23
CA PHE A 43 -25.30 1.79 4.79
C PHE A 43 -25.43 1.94 6.31
N ALA A 44 -24.32 2.15 7.02
CA ALA A 44 -24.35 2.21 8.49
C ALA A 44 -24.91 3.53 9.05
N GLY A 45 -24.87 4.66 8.33
CA GLY A 45 -25.46 5.93 8.80
C GLY A 45 -24.95 6.44 10.16
N VAL A 46 -23.81 5.91 10.66
CA VAL A 46 -23.30 6.06 12.04
C VAL A 46 -21.87 6.60 11.99
N LEU A 47 -21.68 7.78 11.41
CA LEU A 47 -20.37 8.42 11.38
C LEU A 47 -20.57 9.92 11.61
N VAL A 48 -20.75 10.28 12.88
CA VAL A 48 -20.67 11.67 13.39
C VAL A 48 -19.71 11.72 14.60
N ASP A 49 -19.12 10.58 14.97
CA ASP A 49 -18.36 10.38 16.21
C ASP A 49 -16.85 10.26 15.96
N ARG A 50 -16.05 10.41 17.04
CA ARG A 50 -14.57 10.34 17.00
C ARG A 50 -13.98 9.17 16.20
N TRP A 51 -14.68 8.04 16.18
CA TRP A 51 -14.24 6.82 15.49
C TRP A 51 -14.29 6.95 13.97
N GLU A 52 -15.16 7.81 13.44
CA GLU A 52 -15.16 8.17 12.03
C GLU A 52 -13.83 8.80 11.61
N ARG A 53 -13.29 9.72 12.42
CA ARG A 53 -12.00 10.37 12.09
C ARG A 53 -10.86 9.36 12.06
N VAL A 54 -10.88 8.38 12.98
CA VAL A 54 -9.90 7.29 13.02
C VAL A 54 -10.05 6.41 11.77
N PHE A 55 -11.28 6.13 11.37
CA PHE A 55 -11.58 5.38 10.15
C PHE A 55 -11.06 6.08 8.89
N TRP A 56 -11.31 7.39 8.78
CA TRP A 56 -10.77 8.21 7.69
C TRP A 56 -9.24 8.27 7.70
N ALA A 57 -8.61 8.35 8.87
CA ALA A 57 -7.16 8.31 8.98
C ALA A 57 -6.59 6.98 8.45
N GLY A 58 -7.19 5.84 8.81
CA GLY A 58 -6.83 4.54 8.25
C GLY A 58 -7.01 4.48 6.73
N SER A 59 -8.10 5.05 6.22
CA SER A 59 -8.38 5.12 4.78
C SER A 59 -7.36 6.00 4.03
N LEU A 60 -6.96 7.13 4.59
CA LEU A 60 -5.90 8.00 4.06
C LEU A 60 -4.55 7.27 4.00
N LEU A 61 -4.20 6.52 5.05
CA LEU A 61 -3.01 5.67 5.06
C LEU A 61 -3.06 4.62 3.94
N GLY A 62 -4.23 4.07 3.66
CA GLY A 62 -4.47 3.20 2.51
C GLY A 62 -4.21 3.88 1.17
N GLY A 63 -4.63 5.15 1.02
CA GLY A 63 -4.30 5.96 -0.15
C GLY A 63 -2.78 6.16 -0.31
N VAL A 64 -2.10 6.54 0.77
CA VAL A 64 -0.63 6.72 0.80
C VAL A 64 0.08 5.43 0.43
N MET A 65 -0.37 4.28 0.93
CA MET A 65 0.15 2.97 0.57
C MET A 65 0.13 2.73 -0.94
N VAL A 66 -1.00 3.00 -1.60
CA VAL A 66 -1.13 2.84 -3.06
C VAL A 66 -0.15 3.76 -3.78
N SER A 67 0.00 5.02 -3.34
CA SER A 67 0.98 5.95 -3.90
C SER A 67 2.43 5.46 -3.72
N VAL A 68 2.77 4.85 -2.58
CA VAL A 68 4.10 4.29 -2.31
C VAL A 68 4.41 3.11 -3.22
N PHE A 69 3.46 2.20 -3.42
CA PHE A 69 3.65 1.09 -4.35
C PHE A 69 3.70 1.56 -5.81
N ALA A 70 2.89 2.55 -6.20
CA ALA A 70 2.98 3.19 -7.52
C ALA A 70 4.36 3.82 -7.73
N ALA A 71 4.88 4.52 -6.72
CA ALA A 71 6.23 5.09 -6.75
C ALA A 71 7.33 4.02 -6.81
N ALA A 72 7.11 2.83 -6.24
CA ALA A 72 8.03 1.70 -6.36
C ALA A 72 8.04 1.09 -7.77
N ALA A 73 6.89 1.14 -8.47
CA ALA A 73 6.74 0.61 -9.82
C ALA A 73 7.25 1.56 -10.92
N LEU A 74 7.48 2.85 -10.61
CA LEU A 74 8.00 3.81 -11.58
C LEU A 74 9.46 3.50 -11.96
N PRO A 75 9.79 3.47 -13.27
CA PRO A 75 11.14 3.20 -13.74
C PRO A 75 12.14 4.20 -13.15
N SER A 76 13.24 3.68 -12.62
CA SER A 76 14.31 4.47 -12.00
C SER A 76 15.41 4.82 -13.02
N GLY A 77 16.22 5.84 -12.73
CA GLY A 77 17.30 6.31 -13.60
C GLY A 77 18.42 5.28 -13.86
N SER A 78 19.51 5.75 -14.47
CA SER A 78 20.62 4.93 -15.01
C SER A 78 21.39 4.08 -14.00
N ASP A 79 21.32 4.38 -12.69
CA ASP A 79 22.01 3.60 -11.65
C ASP A 79 21.12 2.47 -11.10
N ALA A 80 21.36 1.25 -11.60
CA ALA A 80 20.62 0.05 -11.22
C ALA A 80 20.71 -0.30 -9.72
N ARG A 81 21.84 0.02 -9.07
CA ARG A 81 22.04 -0.29 -7.65
C ARG A 81 21.23 0.65 -6.76
N ARG A 82 21.22 1.95 -7.07
CA ARG A 82 20.36 2.92 -6.37
C ARG A 82 18.88 2.65 -6.62
N ALA A 83 18.52 2.25 -7.85
CA ALA A 83 17.16 1.84 -8.19
C ALA A 83 16.67 0.69 -7.29
N ALA A 84 17.48 -0.38 -7.17
CA ALA A 84 17.12 -1.54 -6.36
C ALA A 84 16.93 -1.19 -4.87
N VAL A 85 17.80 -0.37 -4.28
CA VAL A 85 17.66 0.08 -2.87
C VAL A 85 16.39 0.91 -2.69
N ARG A 86 16.12 1.86 -3.60
CA ARG A 86 14.89 2.68 -3.56
C ARG A 86 13.64 1.79 -3.64
N ILE A 87 13.56 0.90 -4.63
CA ILE A 87 12.42 -0.01 -4.83
C ILE A 87 12.22 -0.87 -3.58
N THR A 88 13.29 -1.44 -3.02
CA THR A 88 13.22 -2.28 -1.80
C THR A 88 12.71 -1.48 -0.60
N SER A 89 13.18 -0.24 -0.42
CA SER A 89 12.72 0.63 0.67
C SER A 89 11.25 0.99 0.52
N LEU A 90 10.81 1.36 -0.69
CA LEU A 90 9.41 1.70 -0.96
C LEU A 90 8.49 0.49 -0.77
N LEU A 91 8.90 -0.70 -1.21
CA LEU A 91 8.15 -1.93 -0.98
C LEU A 91 7.99 -2.22 0.52
N ARG A 92 9.03 -2.04 1.34
CA ARG A 92 8.93 -2.22 2.79
C ARG A 92 7.96 -1.24 3.44
N VAL A 93 8.01 0.03 3.05
CA VAL A 93 7.07 1.06 3.56
C VAL A 93 5.65 0.74 3.12
N GLY A 94 5.46 0.37 1.85
CA GLY A 94 4.15 -0.04 1.33
C GLY A 94 3.59 -1.25 2.06
N LEU A 95 4.40 -2.27 2.33
CA LEU A 95 3.99 -3.46 3.11
C LEU A 95 3.61 -3.10 4.55
N LEU A 96 4.33 -2.18 5.18
CA LEU A 96 3.98 -1.72 6.53
C LEU A 96 2.64 -0.99 6.52
N LEU A 97 2.43 -0.09 5.57
CA LEU A 97 1.15 0.62 5.41
C LEU A 97 0.00 -0.34 5.05
N PHE A 98 0.27 -1.40 4.30
CA PHE A 98 -0.70 -2.45 3.97
C PHE A 98 -1.24 -3.17 5.20
N VAL A 99 -0.45 -3.29 6.27
CA VAL A 99 -0.91 -3.85 7.54
C VAL A 99 -1.57 -2.77 8.42
N VAL A 100 -0.95 -1.60 8.52
CA VAL A 100 -1.38 -0.54 9.44
C VAL A 100 -2.71 0.08 9.01
N ALA A 101 -2.91 0.39 7.73
CA ALA A 101 -4.12 1.04 7.24
C ALA A 101 -5.40 0.24 7.59
N PRO A 102 -5.53 -1.06 7.23
CA PRO A 102 -6.71 -1.84 7.60
C PRO A 102 -6.82 -2.07 9.11
N ALA A 103 -5.71 -2.22 9.83
CA ALA A 103 -5.75 -2.37 11.29
C ALA A 103 -6.37 -1.14 11.98
N VAL A 104 -6.02 0.07 11.54
CA VAL A 104 -6.61 1.32 12.04
C VAL A 104 -8.11 1.38 11.74
N CYS A 105 -8.53 1.01 10.53
CA CYS A 105 -9.95 0.94 10.17
C CYS A 105 -10.73 -0.07 11.03
N ILE A 106 -10.15 -1.26 11.28
CA ILE A 106 -10.75 -2.28 12.17
C ILE A 106 -10.88 -1.76 13.60
N VAL A 107 -9.84 -1.11 14.14
CA VAL A 107 -9.89 -0.52 15.49
C VAL A 107 -10.99 0.54 15.57
N ALA A 108 -11.18 1.35 14.53
CA ALA A 108 -12.28 2.32 14.48
C ALA A 108 -13.65 1.64 14.51
N LEU A 109 -13.85 0.59 13.72
CA LEU A 109 -15.10 -0.20 13.73
C LEU A 109 -15.36 -0.85 15.10
N VAL A 110 -14.34 -1.42 15.72
CA VAL A 110 -14.43 -2.03 17.06
C VAL A 110 -14.75 -0.96 18.10
N GLY A 111 -14.06 0.18 18.07
CA GLY A 111 -14.29 1.29 18.98
C GLY A 111 -15.72 1.83 18.90
N ASP A 112 -16.23 1.98 17.67
CA ASP A 112 -17.61 2.38 17.42
C ASP A 112 -18.62 1.34 17.94
N PHE A 113 -18.41 0.06 17.63
CA PHE A 113 -19.30 -1.04 18.05
C PHE A 113 -19.43 -1.14 19.58
N TYR A 114 -18.31 -1.01 20.30
CA TYR A 114 -18.29 -1.08 21.76
C TYR A 114 -18.58 0.25 22.45
N LYS A 115 -18.83 1.33 21.71
CA LYS A 115 -19.04 2.70 22.24
C LYS A 115 -17.94 3.15 23.20
N LEU A 116 -16.70 2.73 22.94
CA LEU A 116 -15.50 3.15 23.68
C LEU A 116 -15.24 4.62 23.47
#